data_AF-A0A0B1ZNK6-F1
#
_entry.id   AF-A0A0B1ZNK6-F1
#
_cell.length_a   1.000
_cell.length_b   1.000
_cell.length_c   1.000
_cell.angle_alpha   90.00
_cell.angle_beta   90.00
_cell.angle_gamma   90.00
#
_symmetry.space_group_name_H-M   'P 1'
#
loop_
_entity.id
_entity.type
_entity.pdbx_description
1 polymer ?
#
loop_
_entity_poly.entity_id
_entity_poly.type
_entity_poly.pdbx_seq_one_letter_code
_entity_poly.pdbx_strand_id
1 'polypeptide(L)'
;MGGAFNVFLAVFAALFPTLAQAQAVARDPAGSGPIVAALGWLQGTLLGNVATAVAVMAVAAVGFMMLTGRMNWRFGATVIIGVFILFGAGAIVSGIQQAAVG
;
A
#
# COMPACT_ATOMS: atom_id res chain seq x y z
N MET A 1 -3.06 -30.65 22.15
CA MET A 1 -3.39 -30.13 20.79
C MET A 1 -2.71 -28.79 20.41
N GLY A 2 -1.88 -28.14 21.25
CA GLY A 2 -1.39 -26.77 20.95
C GLY A 2 -0.10 -26.63 20.10
N GLY A 3 0.65 -27.70 19.87
CA GLY A 3 1.96 -27.62 19.19
C GLY A 3 1.89 -27.40 17.68
N ALA A 4 0.95 -28.06 17.00
CA ALA A 4 0.85 -28.03 15.53
C ALA A 4 0.45 -26.64 14.99
N PHE A 5 -0.38 -25.90 15.73
CA PHE A 5 -0.80 -24.55 15.35
C PHE A 5 0.36 -23.55 15.43
N ASN A 6 1.21 -23.65 16.45
CA ASN A 6 2.39 -22.79 16.60
C ASN A 6 3.45 -23.05 15.52
N VAL A 7 3.63 -24.31 15.11
CA VAL A 7 4.55 -24.66 14.01
C VAL A 7 4.06 -24.11 12.68
N PHE A 8 2.75 -24.21 12.40
CA PHE A 8 2.17 -23.65 11.17
C PHE A 8 2.35 -22.14 11.07
N LEU A 9 2.11 -21.41 12.17
CA LEU A 9 2.32 -19.96 12.23
C LEU A 9 3.80 -19.57 12.06
N ALA A 10 4.72 -20.34 12.64
CA ALA A 10 6.15 -20.10 12.50
C ALA A 10 6.65 -20.30 11.06
N VAL A 11 6.15 -21.34 10.37
CA VAL A 11 6.49 -21.60 8.97
C VAL A 11 5.91 -20.52 8.05
N PHE A 12 4.68 -20.08 8.30
CA PHE A 12 4.05 -18.99 7.56
C PHE A 12 4.82 -17.67 7.74
N ALA A 13 5.20 -17.33 8.98
CA ALA A 13 6.02 -16.16 9.30
C ALA A 13 7.41 -16.20 8.62
N ALA A 14 8.02 -17.38 8.50
CA ALA A 14 9.32 -17.55 7.85
C ALA A 14 9.27 -17.49 6.31
N LEU A 15 8.10 -17.71 5.71
CA LEU A 15 7.88 -17.64 4.25
C LEU A 15 7.52 -16.23 3.74
N PHE A 16 7.11 -15.30 4.62
CA PHE A 16 6.89 -13.90 4.22
C PHE A 16 8.15 -13.11 3.86
N PRO A 17 9.29 -13.19 4.58
CA PRO A 17 10.46 -12.39 4.26
C PRO A 17 11.11 -12.81 2.93
N THR A 18 10.93 -14.05 2.47
CA THR A 18 11.51 -14.51 1.19
C THR A 18 10.79 -13.93 -0.03
N LEU A 19 9.49 -13.63 0.06
CA LEU A 19 8.75 -12.90 -1.00
C LEU A 19 9.14 -11.42 -1.06
N ALA A 20 9.47 -10.81 0.08
CA ALA A 20 9.95 -9.43 0.15
C ALA A 20 11.42 -9.30 -0.33
N GLN A 21 12.25 -10.31 -0.10
CA GLN A 21 13.66 -10.33 -0.55
C GLN A 21 13.82 -10.57 -2.06
N ALA A 22 12.80 -11.07 -2.76
CA ALA A 22 12.82 -11.15 -4.22
C ALA A 22 12.95 -9.77 -4.89
N GLN A 23 12.61 -8.69 -4.19
CA GLN A 23 12.78 -7.31 -4.67
C GLN A 23 14.16 -6.71 -4.33
N ALA A 24 14.96 -7.39 -3.49
CA ALA A 24 16.27 -6.93 -3.05
C ALA A 24 17.44 -7.52 -3.90
N VAL A 25 17.18 -8.54 -4.72
CA VAL A 25 18.16 -9.20 -5.61
C VAL A 25 18.19 -8.58 -7.02
N ALA A 26 17.70 -7.34 -7.17
CA ALA A 26 17.95 -6.52 -8.36
C ALA A 26 19.07 -5.50 -8.11
N ARG A 27 20.12 -5.88 -7.35
CA ARG A 27 21.34 -5.08 -7.24
C ARG A 27 22.14 -5.19 -8.54
N ASP A 28 21.91 -4.19 -9.36
CA ASP A 28 22.56 -3.80 -10.61
C ASP A 28 23.99 -4.33 -10.86
N PRO A 29 24.21 -5.02 -11.99
CA PRO A 29 25.51 -5.08 -12.64
C PRO A 29 25.91 -3.68 -13.13
N ALA A 30 27.21 -3.38 -13.13
CA ALA A 30 27.77 -2.11 -13.58
C ALA A 30 27.26 -1.74 -15.00
N GLY A 31 26.56 -0.61 -15.13
CA GLY A 31 25.93 -0.15 -16.38
C GLY A 31 24.43 0.17 -16.28
N SER A 32 23.78 -0.17 -15.16
CA SER A 32 22.32 -0.05 -14.99
C SER A 32 21.79 1.36 -14.69
N GLY A 33 22.65 2.40 -14.67
CA GLY A 33 22.29 3.78 -14.31
C GLY A 33 21.03 4.33 -15.01
N PRO A 34 20.87 4.15 -16.33
CA PRO A 34 19.67 4.60 -17.05
C PRO A 34 18.44 3.71 -16.82
N ILE A 35 18.62 2.39 -16.65
CA ILE A 35 17.51 1.45 -16.38
C ILE A 35 16.95 1.68 -14.97
N VAL A 36 17.81 1.87 -13.97
CA VAL A 36 17.41 2.14 -12.58
C VAL A 36 16.76 3.51 -12.47
N ALA A 37 17.26 4.52 -13.20
CA ALA A 37 16.62 5.82 -13.28
C ALA A 37 15.24 5.76 -13.95
N ALA A 38 15.09 4.98 -15.03
CA ALA A 38 13.81 4.77 -15.69
C ALA A 38 12.82 4.01 -14.79
N LEU A 39 13.27 2.96 -14.09
CA LEU A 39 12.46 2.24 -13.10
C LEU A 39 12.07 3.12 -11.92
N GLY A 40 12.96 3.99 -11.43
CA GLY A 40 12.66 4.98 -10.39
C GLY A 40 11.63 6.02 -10.83
N TRP A 41 11.68 6.47 -12.09
CA TRP A 41 10.67 7.38 -12.64
C TRP A 41 9.31 6.72 -12.85
N LEU A 42 9.30 5.48 -13.34
CA LEU A 42 8.09 4.67 -13.43
C LEU A 42 7.50 4.38 -12.04
N GLN A 43 8.35 4.11 -11.05
CA GLN A 43 7.93 3.95 -9.66
C GLN A 43 7.32 5.24 -9.11
N GLY A 44 7.96 6.39 -9.31
CA GLY A 44 7.44 7.69 -8.83
C GLY A 44 6.12 8.10 -9.50
N THR A 45 5.98 7.82 -10.80
CA THR A 45 4.75 8.11 -11.54
C THR A 45 3.63 7.14 -11.17
N LEU A 46 3.87 5.83 -11.18
CA LEU A 46 2.86 4.81 -10.90
C LEU A 46 2.46 4.73 -9.43
N LEU A 47 3.39 4.93 -8.49
CA LEU A 47 3.09 4.84 -7.05
C LEU A 47 2.78 6.19 -6.39
N GLY A 48 3.30 7.31 -6.92
CA GLY A 48 3.14 8.63 -6.30
C GLY A 48 2.01 9.45 -6.90
N ASN A 49 2.26 10.04 -8.07
CA ASN A 49 1.35 11.01 -8.68
C ASN A 49 0.11 10.38 -9.30
N VAL A 50 0.24 9.23 -9.96
CA VAL A 50 -0.92 8.53 -10.55
C VAL A 50 -1.81 7.96 -9.46
N ALA A 51 -1.24 7.36 -8.42
CA ALA A 51 -2.00 6.80 -7.30
C ALA A 51 -2.85 7.88 -6.61
N THR A 52 -2.24 9.02 -6.27
CA THR A 52 -2.96 10.14 -5.64
C THR A 52 -4.03 10.73 -6.56
N ALA A 53 -3.76 10.84 -7.87
CA ALA A 53 -4.77 11.30 -8.84
C ALA A 53 -5.99 10.38 -8.91
N VAL A 54 -5.79 9.06 -8.96
CA VAL A 54 -6.89 8.07 -8.97
C VAL A 54 -7.71 8.14 -7.68
N ALA A 55 -7.06 8.35 -6.54
CA ALA A 55 -7.73 8.56 -5.25
C ALA A 55 -8.69 9.74 -5.28
N VAL A 56 -8.21 10.88 -5.80
CA VAL A 56 -9.01 12.11 -5.90
C VAL A 56 -10.17 11.93 -6.86
N MET A 57 -9.98 11.22 -7.98
CA MET A 57 -11.07 10.91 -8.92
C MET A 57 -12.16 10.04 -8.26
N ALA A 58 -11.78 9.06 -7.45
CA ALA A 58 -12.73 8.25 -6.69
C ALA A 58 -13.54 9.10 -5.68
N VAL A 59 -12.88 10.01 -4.96
CA VAL A 59 -13.55 10.95 -4.03
C VAL A 59 -14.49 11.90 -4.77
N ALA A 60 -14.08 12.43 -5.93
CA ALA A 60 -14.92 13.28 -6.76
C ALA A 60 -16.16 12.55 -7.29
N ALA A 61 -16.02 11.30 -7.72
CA ALA A 61 -17.14 10.46 -8.16
C ALA A 61 -18.15 10.20 -7.02
N VAL A 62 -17.68 10.00 -5.78
CA VAL A 62 -18.55 9.93 -4.60
C VAL A 62 -19.29 11.24 -4.37
N GLY A 63 -18.61 12.38 -4.45
CA GLY A 63 -19.23 13.70 -4.35
C GLY A 63 -20.32 13.92 -5.40
N PHE A 64 -20.07 13.48 -6.64
CA PHE A 64 -21.06 13.57 -7.72
C PHE A 64 -22.27 12.68 -7.47
N MET A 65 -22.07 11.46 -6.96
CA MET A 65 -23.15 10.58 -6.54
C MET A 65 -23.94 11.16 -5.35
N MET A 66 -23.34 11.99 -4.48
CA MET A 66 -24.06 12.60 -3.34
C MET A 66 -25.09 13.65 -3.81
N LEU A 67 -24.86 14.28 -4.97
CA LEU A 67 -25.78 15.23 -5.59
C LEU A 67 -27.02 14.57 -6.22
N THR A 68 -27.03 13.24 -6.40
CA THR A 68 -28.21 12.51 -6.94
C THR A 68 -29.36 12.33 -5.93
N GLY A 69 -29.24 12.91 -4.72
CA GLY A 69 -30.35 13.13 -3.77
C GLY A 69 -30.83 11.91 -2.97
N ARG A 70 -30.42 10.70 -3.34
CA ARG A 70 -30.84 9.42 -2.70
C ARG A 70 -29.66 8.52 -2.30
N MET A 71 -28.51 9.13 -2.02
CA MET A 71 -27.29 8.40 -1.71
C MET A 71 -27.37 7.71 -0.34
N ASN A 72 -27.05 6.41 -0.30
CA ASN A 72 -26.71 5.70 0.93
C ASN A 72 -25.43 6.33 1.50
N TRP A 73 -25.54 7.27 2.44
CA TRP A 73 -24.40 7.94 3.09
C TRP A 73 -23.33 6.95 3.62
N ARG A 74 -23.75 5.72 3.96
CA ARG A 74 -22.88 4.57 4.26
C ARG A 74 -21.86 4.27 3.15
N PHE A 75 -22.26 4.31 1.89
CA PHE A 75 -21.40 4.03 0.74
C PHE A 75 -20.31 5.10 0.59
N GLY A 76 -20.68 6.37 0.75
CA GLY A 76 -19.72 7.48 0.75
C GLY A 76 -18.71 7.36 1.89
N ALA A 77 -19.16 7.02 3.10
CA ALA A 77 -18.28 6.82 4.25
C ALA A 77 -17.28 5.66 4.02
N THR A 78 -17.72 4.53 3.46
CA THR A 78 -16.83 3.39 3.17
C THR A 78 -15.74 3.74 2.17
N VAL A 79 -16.05 4.50 1.11
CA VAL A 79 -15.05 4.93 0.12
C VAL A 79 -14.03 5.88 0.73
N ILE A 80 -14.47 6.87 1.51
CA ILE A 80 -13.56 7.82 2.18
C ILE A 80 -12.61 7.09 3.14
N ILE A 81 -13.13 6.15 3.93
CA ILE A 81 -12.32 5.31 4.82
C ILE A 81 -11.32 4.45 4.03
N GLY A 82 -11.75 3.87 2.91
CA GLY A 82 -10.87 3.09 2.02
C GLY A 82 -9.70 3.91 1.48
N VAL A 83 -9.96 5.12 0.99
CA VAL A 83 -8.92 6.04 0.50
C VAL A 83 -7.95 6.39 1.63
N PHE A 84 -8.46 6.70 2.83
CA PHE A 84 -7.60 7.00 3.98
C PHE A 84 -6.65 5.85 4.34
N ILE A 85 -7.11 4.61 4.33
CA ILE A 85 -6.27 3.44 4.64
C ILE A 85 -5.23 3.21 3.54
N LEU A 86 -5.59 3.32 2.26
CA LEU A 86 -4.69 3.06 1.14
C LEU A 86 -3.49 4.04 1.11
N PHE A 87 -3.75 5.33 1.33
CA PHE A 87 -2.72 6.38 1.30
C PHE A 87 -2.09 6.67 2.65
N GLY A 88 -2.82 6.45 3.75
CA GLY A 88 -2.35 6.67 5.12
C GLY A 88 -1.53 5.50 5.72
N ALA A 89 -1.55 4.33 5.09
CA ALA A 89 -0.86 3.12 5.57
C ALA A 89 0.61 3.36 5.95
N GLY A 90 1.37 4.10 5.15
CA GLY A 90 2.78 4.41 5.45
C GLY A 90 2.97 5.19 6.75
N ALA A 91 2.16 6.22 6.97
CA ALA A 91 2.21 7.03 8.19
C ALA A 91 1.76 6.23 9.43
N ILE A 92 0.75 5.37 9.28
CA ILE A 92 0.27 4.47 10.35
C ILE A 92 1.38 3.51 10.76
N VAL A 93 2.01 2.85 9.79
CA VAL A 93 3.10 1.90 10.03
C VAL A 93 4.29 2.61 10.68
N SER A 94 4.68 3.77 10.15
CA SER A 94 5.79 4.54 10.71
C SER A 94 5.51 4.97 12.15
N GLY A 95 4.27 5.35 12.49
CA GLY A 95 3.87 5.69 13.85
C GLY A 95 3.94 4.50 14.81
N ILE A 96 3.50 3.31 14.36
CA ILE A 96 3.59 2.08 15.17
C ILE A 96 5.06 1.69 15.40
N GLN A 97 5.91 1.78 14.37
CA GLN A 97 7.33 1.48 14.50
C GLN A 97 8.02 2.41 15.52
N GLN A 98 7.73 3.71 15.48
CA GLN A 98 8.25 4.67 16.45
C GLN A 98 7.79 4.36 17.89
N ALA A 99 6.55 3.92 18.08
CA ALA A 99 6.01 3.54 19.39
C ALA A 99 6.49 2.17 19.89
N ALA A 100 6.99 1.30 19.01
CA ALA A 100 7.50 -0.02 19.35
C ALA A 100 9.02 -0.02 19.60
N VAL A 101 9.75 0.96 19.05
CA VAL A 101 11.20 1.12 19.20
C VAL A 101 11.56 2.18 20.24
N GLY A 102 10.68 3.13 20.52
CA GLY A 102 10.77 4.05 21.67
C GLY A 102 10.26 3.42 22.95
#